data_AF-A0A1M5LCJ3-F1
#
_entry.id   AF-A0A1M5LCJ3-F1
#
_cell.length_a   1.000
_cell.length_b   1.000
_cell.length_c   1.000
_cell.angle_alpha   90.00
_cell.angle_beta   90.00
_cell.angle_gamma   90.00
#
_symmetry.space_group_name_H-M   'P 1'
#
loop_
_entity.id
_entity.type
_entity.pdbx_description
1 polymer ?
#
loop_
_entity_poly.entity_id
_entity_poly.type
_entity_poly.pdbx_seq_one_letter_code
_entity_poly.pdbx_strand_id
1 'polypeptide(L)' 'MQKFYKVFLVVFIVFIAINLYALDWQTDLLSEDNLKFVFSIASAVIGLILLFVLDTWSRIGAKK' A
#
# COMPACT_ATOMS: atom_id res chain seq x y z
N MET A 1 -10.21 -1.25 12.35
CA MET A 1 -8.74 -1.37 12.46
C MET A 1 -8.34 -1.63 13.90
N GLN A 2 -8.10 -2.90 14.25
CA GLN A 2 -7.31 -3.21 15.46
C GLN A 2 -5.97 -2.46 15.40
N LYS A 3 -5.36 -2.16 16.55
CA LYS A 3 -4.10 -1.39 16.62
C LYS A 3 -3.04 -1.96 15.68
N PHE A 4 -2.96 -3.29 15.59
CA PHE A 4 -2.08 -4.02 14.67
C PHE A 4 -2.25 -3.57 13.21
N TYR A 5 -3.46 -3.66 12.63
CA TYR A 5 -3.72 -3.25 11.25
C TYR A 5 -3.48 -1.76 11.00
N LYS A 6 -3.67 -0.91 12.03
CA LYS A 6 -3.44 0.53 11.92
C LYS A 6 -1.96 0.88 11.68
N VAL A 7 -1.03 0.11 12.24
CA VAL A 7 0.41 0.29 12.01
C VAL A 7 0.76 0.00 10.55
N PHE A 8 0.29 -1.13 10.02
CA PHE A 8 0.54 -1.48 8.61
C PHE A 8 -0.11 -0.50 7.64
N LEU A 9 -1.30 0.02 7.95
CA LEU A 9 -1.92 1.09 7.16
C LEU A 9 -0.99 2.30 7.01
N VAL A 10 -0.40 2.76 8.10
CA VAL A 10 0.54 3.90 8.08
C VAL A 10 1.78 3.55 7.27
N VAL A 11 2.34 2.35 7.45
CA VAL A 11 3.52 1.89 6.69
C VAL A 11 3.25 1.88 5.18
N PHE A 12 2.12 1.33 4.72
CA PHE A 12 1.77 1.32 3.31
C PHE A 12 1.57 2.72 2.74
N ILE A 13 0.92 3.62 3.48
CA ILE A 13 0.74 5.02 3.05
C ILE A 13 2.09 5.72 2.91
N VAL A 14 3.00 5.54 3.86
CA VAL A 14 4.35 6.12 3.81
C VAL A 14 5.14 5.58 2.61
N PHE A 15 5.05 4.28 2.33
CA PHE A 15 5.67 3.70 1.14
C PHE A 15 5.11 4.28 -0.15
N ILE A 16 3.79 4.42 -0.28
CA ILE A 16 3.19 5.06 -1.45
C ILE A 16 3.70 6.50 -1.59
N ALA A 17 3.73 7.27 -0.51
CA ALA A 17 4.20 8.67 -0.53
C ALA A 17 5.67 8.80 -0.96
N ILE A 18 6.56 7.97 -0.41
CA ILE A 18 7.99 7.98 -0.77
C ILE A 18 8.18 7.61 -2.25
N ASN A 19 7.48 6.59 -2.74
CA ASN A 19 7.63 6.17 -4.13
C ASN A 19 7.00 7.18 -5.11
N LEU A 20 5.88 7.82 -4.75
CA LEU A 20 5.30 8.91 -5.55
C LEU A 20 6.22 10.12 -5.63
N TYR A 21 6.90 10.45 -4.52
CA TYR A 21 7.88 11.53 -4.48
C TYR A 21 9.13 11.21 -5.31
N ALA A 22 9.56 9.95 -5.31
CA ALA A 22 10.74 9.50 -6.05
C ALA A 22 10.47 9.30 -7.56
N LEU A 23 9.21 9.32 -7.98
CA LEU A 23 8.83 9.14 -9.38
C LEU A 23 9.28 10.36 -10.19
N ASP A 24 9.98 10.13 -11.30
CA ASP A 24 10.33 11.20 -12.22
C ASP A 24 9.13 11.55 -13.09
N TRP A 25 8.51 12.69 -12.81
CA TRP A 25 7.34 13.19 -13.51
C TRP A 25 7.66 13.81 -14.88
N GLN A 26 8.94 13.92 -15.27
CA GLN A 26 9.35 14.42 -16.58
C GLN A 26 9.47 13.30 -17.63
N THR A 27 9.50 12.05 -17.20
CA THR A 27 9.58 10.86 -18.05
C THR A 27 8.27 10.07 -18.04
N ASP A 28 8.12 9.12 -18.97
CA ASP A 28 6.94 8.26 -19.00
C ASP A 28 6.87 7.40 -17.72
N LEU A 29 5.67 7.17 -17.20
CA LEU A 29 5.45 6.41 -15.96
C LEU A 29 5.92 4.96 -16.11
N LEU A 30 5.84 4.42 -17.32
CA LEU A 30 6.27 3.05 -17.64
C LEU A 30 7.69 2.99 -18.22
N SER A 31 8.45 4.08 -18.11
CA SER A 31 9.88 4.05 -18.43
C SER A 31 10.62 3.09 -17.48
N GLU A 32 11.75 2.57 -17.93
CA GLU A 32 12.56 1.59 -17.19
C GLU A 32 12.97 2.11 -15.80
N ASP A 33 13.22 3.42 -15.68
CA ASP A 33 13.58 4.09 -14.43
C ASP A 33 12.40 4.24 -13.46
N ASN A 34 11.20 4.53 -13.96
CA ASN A 34 9.99 4.71 -13.17
C ASN A 34 9.28 3.39 -12.83
N LEU A 35 9.48 2.34 -13.63
CA LEU A 35 8.77 1.07 -13.51
C LEU A 35 8.87 0.49 -12.09
N LYS A 36 10.05 0.58 -11.47
CA LYS A 36 10.30 0.11 -10.09
C LYS A 36 9.42 0.81 -9.06
N PHE A 37 9.23 2.12 -9.20
CA PHE A 37 8.40 2.91 -8.29
C PHE A 37 6.92 2.63 -8.52
N VAL A 38 6.50 2.50 -9.78
CA VAL A 38 5.12 2.13 -10.14
C VAL A 38 4.76 0.73 -9.60
N PHE A 39 5.63 -0.26 -9.77
CA PHE A 39 5.41 -1.61 -9.22
C PHE A 39 5.36 -1.61 -7.69
N SER A 40 6.21 -0.81 -7.05
CA SER A 40 6.23 -0.65 -5.59
C SER A 40 4.93 -0.02 -5.08
N ILE A 41 4.45 1.05 -5.72
CA ILE A 41 3.17 1.71 -5.41
C ILE A 41 2.01 0.73 -5.62
N ALA A 42 1.96 0.03 -6.75
CA ALA A 42 0.93 -0.96 -7.03
C ALA A 42 0.89 -2.07 -5.98
N SER A 43 2.06 -2.57 -5.58
CA SER A 43 2.18 -3.58 -4.52
C SER A 43 1.71 -3.05 -3.16
N ALA A 44 2.02 -1.80 -2.82
CA ALA A 44 1.54 -1.16 -1.59
C ALA A 44 0.02 -0.95 -1.59
N VAL A 45 -0.58 -0.62 -2.75
CA VAL A 45 -2.03 -0.52 -2.93
C VAL A 45 -2.70 -1.89 -2.73
N ILE A 46 -2.14 -2.95 -3.31
CA ILE A 46 -2.62 -4.33 -3.07
C ILE A 46 -2.52 -4.67 -1.57
N GLY A 47 -1.41 -4.31 -0.92
CA GLY A 47 -1.23 -4.47 0.52
C GLY A 47 -2.32 -3.77 1.35
N LEU A 48 -2.71 -2.55 0.98
CA LEU A 48 -3.83 -1.85 1.61
C LEU A 48 -5.16 -2.59 1.43
N ILE A 49 -5.45 -3.10 0.24
CA ILE A 49 -6.68 -3.88 -0.01
C ILE A 49 -6.72 -5.11 0.91
N LEU A 50 -5.64 -5.89 0.95
CA LEU A 50 -5.54 -7.07 1.80
C LEU A 50 -5.67 -6.71 3.29
N LEU A 51 -5.08 -5.58 3.72
CA LEU A 51 -5.21 -5.08 5.08
C LEU A 51 -6.69 -4.89 5.47
N PHE A 52 -7.50 -4.28 4.60
CA PHE A 52 -8.93 -4.08 4.87
C PHE A 52 -9.72 -5.39 4.89
N VAL A 53 -9.37 -6.34 4.02
CA VAL A 53 -9.97 -7.69 4.01
C VAL A 53 -9.68 -8.39 5.34
N LEU A 54 -8.42 -8.42 5.77
CA LEU A 54 -8.00 -9.04 7.02
C LEU A 54 -8.61 -8.36 8.24
N ASP A 55 -8.64 -7.03 8.27
CA ASP A 55 -9.28 -6.25 9.34
C ASP A 55 -10.79 -6.55 9.42
N THR A 56 -11.44 -6.79 8.27
CA THR A 56 -12.85 -7.19 8.21
C THR A 56 -13.06 -8.62 8.72
N TRP A 57 -12.26 -9.58 8.26
CA TRP A 57 -12.31 -10.97 8.73
C TRP A 57 -12.03 -11.10 10.22
N SER A 58 -11.08 -10.32 10.76
CA SER A 58 -10.76 -10.31 12.19
C SER A 58 -11.97 -9.93 13.07
N ARG A 59 -12.83 -9.05 12.58
CA ARG A 59 -14.06 -8.65 13.28
C ARG A 59 -15.17 -9.68 13.16
N ILE A 60 -15.29 -10.34 12.01
CA ILE A 60 -16.30 -11.36 11.77
C ILE A 60 -16.00 -12.60 12.63
N GLY A 61 -14.74 -13.03 12.70
CA GLY A 61 -14.33 -14.19 13.49
C GLY A 61 -14.47 -14.00 15.00
N ALA A 62 -14.35 -12.76 15.50
CA ALA A 62 -14.47 -12.43 16.92
C ALA A 62 -15.90 -12.31 17.44
N LYS A 63 -16.93 -12.40 16.57
CA LYS A 63 -18.35 -12.38 16.95
C LYS A 63 -18.95 -13.79 17.21
N LYS A 64 -18.10 -14.80 17.44
CA LYS A 64 -18.54 -16.13 17.88
C LYS A 64 -18.52 -16.25 19.40
#